data_AF-A0A3C0KGG0-F1
#
_entry.id   AF-A0A3C0KGG0-F1
#
_cell.length_a   1.000
_cell.length_b   1.000
_cell.length_c   1.000
_cell.angle_alpha   90.00
_cell.angle_beta   90.00
_cell.angle_gamma   90.00
#
_symmetry.space_group_name_H-M   'P 1'
#
loop_
_entity.id
_entity.type
_entity.pdbx_description
1 polymer ?
#
loop_
_entity_poly.entity_id
_entity_poly.type
_entity_poly.pdbx_seq_one_letter_code
_entity_poly.pdbx_strand_id
1 'polypeptide(L)'
;MSKLVGLVGWRGMVGSVLMDRMVDEKDFDLIEPLFFSTSNAGGQAPAMAKNETRLQDAHDIEALKRCEIIITCQGGDYTSEVYPKLRAAGWRGHWIDAASSLRMDKNAVIVLDPVNMPVIKNALANGGRDWIGGNCTVSCMLMGVGALYKAGLVEWMSTQTYQAASGGGAQHMRELLTQFGTLNA
;
A
#
# COMPACT_ATOMS: atom_id res chain seq x y z
N MET A 1 19.94 -6.62 -12.94
CA MET A 1 18.59 -7.02 -13.35
C MET A 1 17.60 -6.22 -12.52
N SER A 2 16.56 -5.67 -13.14
CA SER A 2 15.47 -5.00 -12.42
C SER A 2 14.72 -6.02 -11.55
N LYS A 3 14.19 -5.57 -10.42
CA LYS A 3 13.41 -6.41 -9.51
C LYS A 3 12.02 -6.66 -10.08
N LEU A 4 11.51 -7.90 -10.00
CA LEU A 4 10.12 -8.20 -10.36
C LEU A 4 9.18 -7.75 -9.24
N VAL A 5 8.31 -6.77 -9.52
CA VAL A 5 7.43 -6.14 -8.55
C VAL A 5 5.97 -6.36 -8.91
N GLY A 6 5.26 -7.10 -8.06
CA GLY A 6 3.83 -7.36 -8.18
C GLY A 6 3.00 -6.17 -7.69
N LEU A 7 2.07 -5.70 -8.51
CA LEU A 7 1.14 -4.60 -8.17
C LEU A 7 -0.28 -5.14 -8.04
N VAL A 8 -0.85 -5.07 -6.83
CA VAL A 8 -2.22 -5.52 -6.53
C VAL A 8 -3.06 -4.33 -6.06
N GLY A 9 -4.32 -4.23 -6.49
CA GLY A 9 -5.19 -3.12 -6.10
C GLY A 9 -4.88 -1.77 -6.76
N TRP A 10 -4.04 -1.76 -7.79
CA TRP A 10 -3.65 -0.56 -8.55
C TRP A 10 -4.82 0.14 -9.27
N ARG A 11 -5.97 -0.52 -9.44
CA ARG A 11 -7.19 0.05 -10.06
C ARG A 11 -8.10 0.80 -9.08
N GLY A 12 -7.91 0.60 -7.78
CA GLY A 12 -8.71 1.27 -6.74
C GLY A 12 -8.25 2.71 -6.53
N MET A 13 -8.99 3.51 -5.75
CA MET A 13 -8.66 4.92 -5.51
C MET A 13 -7.21 5.15 -5.05
N VAL A 14 -6.77 4.43 -4.01
CA VAL A 14 -5.39 4.53 -3.49
C VAL A 14 -4.39 4.04 -4.53
N GLY A 15 -4.70 2.92 -5.19
CA GLY A 15 -3.87 2.36 -6.24
C GLY A 15 -3.67 3.28 -7.43
N SER A 16 -4.71 4.00 -7.88
CA SER A 16 -4.60 4.96 -8.98
C SER A 16 -3.70 6.13 -8.62
N VAL A 17 -3.83 6.68 -7.41
CA VAL A 17 -2.91 7.72 -6.93
C VAL A 17 -1.48 7.20 -6.85
N LEU A 18 -1.28 5.96 -6.38
CA LEU A 18 0.05 5.34 -6.37
C LEU A 18 0.61 5.20 -7.80
N MET A 19 -0.18 4.73 -8.75
CA MET A 19 0.23 4.59 -10.16
C MET A 19 0.66 5.94 -10.76
N ASP A 20 -0.11 7.00 -10.52
CA ASP A 20 0.21 8.35 -11.01
C ASP A 20 1.54 8.84 -10.40
N ARG A 21 1.73 8.67 -9.09
CA ARG A 21 2.97 9.05 -8.41
C ARG A 21 4.18 8.26 -8.88
N MET A 22 4.03 6.96 -9.12
CA MET A 22 5.10 6.11 -9.66
C MET A 22 5.49 6.53 -11.09
N VAL A 23 4.54 7.02 -11.89
CA VAL A 23 4.84 7.60 -13.21
C VAL A 23 5.60 8.91 -13.08
N ASP A 24 5.12 9.82 -12.23
CA ASP A 24 5.74 11.14 -12.01
C ASP A 24 7.20 11.01 -11.55
N GLU A 25 7.47 10.06 -10.65
CA GLU A 25 8.80 9.81 -10.09
C GLU A 25 9.64 8.83 -10.94
N LYS A 26 9.09 8.34 -12.06
CA LYS A 26 9.74 7.37 -12.96
C LYS A 26 10.15 6.06 -12.29
N ASP A 27 9.41 5.63 -11.27
CA ASP A 27 9.68 4.39 -10.54
C ASP A 27 9.64 3.16 -11.46
N PHE A 28 8.78 3.19 -12.48
CA PHE A 28 8.68 2.12 -13.48
C PHE A 28 9.98 1.90 -14.27
N ASP A 29 10.88 2.88 -14.36
CA ASP A 29 12.19 2.70 -15.01
C ASP A 29 13.11 1.76 -14.21
N LEU A 30 12.87 1.64 -12.90
CA LEU A 30 13.72 0.91 -11.95
C LEU A 30 13.29 -0.54 -11.72
N ILE A 31 12.07 -0.90 -12.14
CA ILE A 31 11.44 -2.20 -11.84
C ILE A 31 10.98 -2.93 -13.10
N GLU A 32 10.76 -4.24 -12.96
CA GLU A 32 9.89 -5.00 -13.87
C GLU A 32 8.52 -5.12 -13.20
N PRO A 33 7.49 -4.38 -13.66
CA PRO A 33 6.17 -4.42 -13.03
C PRO A 33 5.35 -5.61 -13.53
N LEU A 34 4.75 -6.36 -12.61
CA LEU A 34 3.78 -7.42 -12.89
C LEU A 34 2.42 -7.04 -12.30
N PHE A 35 1.41 -6.87 -13.14
CA PHE A 35 0.10 -6.38 -12.72
C PHE A 35 -0.85 -7.53 -12.40
N PHE A 36 -1.41 -7.51 -11.20
CA PHE A 36 -2.38 -8.49 -10.72
C PHE A 36 -3.80 -7.90 -10.69
N SER A 37 -4.79 -8.76 -10.83
CA SER A 37 -6.20 -8.39 -10.81
C SER A 37 -7.02 -9.44 -10.07
N THR A 38 -7.92 -9.00 -9.19
CA THR A 38 -8.88 -9.87 -8.49
C THR A 38 -10.12 -10.21 -9.33
N SER A 39 -10.30 -9.58 -10.50
CA SER A 39 -11.56 -9.69 -11.25
C SER A 39 -11.43 -9.79 -12.78
N ASN A 40 -10.22 -9.65 -13.32
CA ASN A 40 -9.99 -9.58 -14.77
C ASN A 40 -8.62 -10.18 -15.16
N ALA A 41 -8.25 -11.30 -14.54
CA ALA A 41 -7.05 -12.04 -14.91
C ALA A 41 -7.12 -12.47 -16.39
N GLY A 42 -6.00 -12.43 -17.09
CA GLY A 42 -5.91 -12.67 -18.53
C GLY A 42 -6.21 -11.44 -19.41
N GLY A 43 -6.79 -10.37 -18.84
CA GLY A 43 -7.00 -9.10 -19.53
C GLY A 43 -5.70 -8.34 -19.84
N GLN A 44 -5.80 -7.25 -20.59
CA GLN A 44 -4.66 -6.39 -20.94
C GLN A 44 -4.15 -5.62 -19.70
N ALA A 45 -2.83 -5.66 -19.48
CA ALA A 45 -2.16 -4.85 -18.45
C ALA A 45 -2.08 -3.36 -18.86
N PRO A 46 -1.91 -2.42 -17.91
CA PRO A 46 -1.78 -1.00 -18.22
C PRO A 46 -0.51 -0.70 -19.02
N ALA A 47 -0.41 0.50 -19.60
CA ALA A 47 0.69 0.91 -20.48
C ALA A 47 2.08 0.88 -19.82
N MET A 48 2.14 0.87 -18.48
CA MET A 48 3.37 0.78 -17.69
C MET A 48 3.95 -0.65 -17.66
N ALA A 49 3.19 -1.64 -18.11
CA ALA A 49 3.67 -3.02 -18.25
C ALA A 49 4.79 -3.09 -19.30
N LYS A 50 5.78 -3.94 -19.03
CA LYS A 50 6.94 -4.17 -19.92
C LYS A 50 6.81 -5.53 -20.60
N ASN A 51 7.44 -6.57 -20.05
CA ASN A 51 7.51 -7.87 -20.72
C ASN A 51 6.21 -8.66 -20.59
N GLU A 52 5.54 -8.57 -19.43
CA GLU A 52 4.25 -9.24 -19.19
C GLU A 52 3.09 -8.27 -19.32
N THR A 53 2.45 -8.28 -20.50
CA THR A 53 1.37 -7.35 -20.86
C THR A 53 -0.03 -7.89 -20.55
N ARG A 54 -0.14 -9.01 -19.83
CA ARG A 54 -1.41 -9.59 -19.38
C ARG A 54 -1.53 -9.60 -17.87
N LEU A 55 -2.72 -9.29 -17.38
CA LEU A 55 -3.04 -9.30 -15.95
C LEU A 55 -2.96 -10.72 -15.39
N GLN A 56 -2.23 -10.87 -14.29
CA GLN A 56 -2.17 -12.10 -13.52
C GLN A 56 -3.34 -12.17 -12.53
N ASP A 57 -3.69 -13.37 -12.06
CA ASP A 57 -4.67 -13.54 -10.98
C ASP A 57 -4.05 -13.19 -9.63
N ALA A 58 -4.65 -12.24 -8.92
CA ALA A 58 -4.21 -11.82 -7.59
C ALA A 58 -4.33 -12.92 -6.51
N HIS A 59 -5.06 -14.01 -6.75
CA HIS A 59 -5.17 -15.13 -5.80
C HIS A 59 -4.28 -16.31 -6.17
N ASP A 60 -3.57 -16.25 -7.30
CA ASP A 60 -2.61 -17.28 -7.71
C ASP A 60 -1.30 -17.12 -6.92
N ILE A 61 -1.12 -17.99 -5.94
CA ILE A 61 0.05 -18.01 -5.06
C ILE A 61 1.34 -18.29 -5.84
N GLU A 62 1.31 -19.13 -6.87
CA GLU A 62 2.52 -19.42 -7.66
C GLU A 62 2.90 -18.23 -8.53
N ALA A 63 1.92 -17.52 -9.10
CA ALA A 63 2.18 -16.26 -9.81
C ALA A 63 2.78 -15.19 -8.88
N LEU A 64 2.20 -15.01 -7.69
CA LEU A 64 2.69 -14.07 -6.69
C LEU A 64 4.12 -14.40 -6.21
N LYS A 65 4.43 -15.69 -6.01
CA LYS A 65 5.74 -16.17 -5.56
C LYS A 65 6.89 -15.79 -6.49
N ARG A 66 6.61 -15.55 -7.76
CA ARG A 66 7.61 -15.09 -8.74
C ARG A 66 8.15 -13.71 -8.38
N CYS A 67 7.34 -12.87 -7.73
CA CYS A 67 7.69 -11.49 -7.41
C CYS A 67 8.70 -11.42 -6.25
N GLU A 68 9.70 -10.55 -6.37
CA GLU A 68 10.63 -10.25 -5.28
C GLU A 68 10.01 -9.25 -4.28
N ILE A 69 9.11 -8.41 -4.77
CA ILE A 69 8.38 -7.39 -4.01
C ILE A 69 6.91 -7.43 -4.46
N ILE A 70 5.98 -7.31 -3.53
CA ILE A 70 4.56 -7.08 -3.82
C ILE A 70 4.16 -5.78 -3.13
N ILE A 71 3.54 -4.88 -3.88
CA ILE A 71 2.90 -3.66 -3.37
C ILE A 71 1.39 -3.85 -3.56
N THR A 72 0.64 -3.81 -2.45
CA THR A 72 -0.81 -3.98 -2.46
C THR A 72 -1.53 -2.77 -1.89
N CYS A 73 -2.55 -2.33 -2.63
CA CYS A 73 -3.57 -1.38 -2.20
C CYS A 73 -4.97 -2.01 -2.20
N GLN A 74 -5.04 -3.35 -2.20
CA GLN A 74 -6.30 -4.08 -2.40
C GLN A 74 -7.23 -4.05 -1.18
N GLY A 75 -6.67 -4.01 0.03
CA GLY A 75 -7.42 -3.94 1.29
C GLY A 75 -7.21 -5.12 2.22
N GLY A 76 -7.75 -5.00 3.44
CA GLY A 76 -7.46 -5.91 4.54
C GLY A 76 -7.96 -7.34 4.35
N ASP A 77 -9.09 -7.54 3.68
CA ASP A 77 -9.64 -8.87 3.39
C ASP A 77 -8.69 -9.66 2.48
N TYR A 78 -8.21 -9.02 1.41
CA TYR A 78 -7.23 -9.61 0.49
C TYR A 78 -5.94 -9.99 1.22
N THR A 79 -5.39 -9.08 2.04
CA THR A 79 -4.18 -9.38 2.81
C THR A 79 -4.43 -10.55 3.76
N SER A 80 -5.54 -10.57 4.50
CA SER A 80 -5.85 -11.63 5.47
C SER A 80 -6.01 -13.00 4.81
N GLU A 81 -6.48 -13.03 3.56
CA GLU A 81 -6.62 -14.28 2.80
C GLU A 81 -5.30 -14.73 2.17
N VAL A 82 -4.62 -13.85 1.44
CA VAL A 82 -3.53 -14.22 0.52
C VAL A 82 -2.19 -14.25 1.23
N TYR A 83 -1.92 -13.28 2.12
CA TYR A 83 -0.62 -13.15 2.76
C TYR A 83 -0.20 -14.41 3.55
N PRO A 84 -1.05 -15.02 4.40
CA PRO A 84 -0.68 -16.24 5.12
C PRO A 84 -0.39 -17.41 4.19
N LYS A 85 -1.20 -17.59 3.13
CA LYS A 85 -1.00 -18.65 2.12
C LYS A 85 0.33 -18.47 1.39
N LEU A 86 0.64 -17.23 0.99
CA LEU A 86 1.86 -16.89 0.27
C LEU A 86 3.12 -17.13 1.12
N ARG A 87 3.10 -16.70 2.39
CA ARG A 87 4.19 -16.97 3.35
C ARG A 87 4.33 -18.46 3.64
N ALA A 88 3.23 -19.19 3.83
CA ALA A 88 3.23 -20.63 4.05
C ALA A 88 3.80 -21.42 2.86
N ALA A 89 3.63 -20.91 1.64
CA ALA A 89 4.21 -21.46 0.42
C ALA A 89 5.72 -21.17 0.27
N GLY A 90 6.38 -20.60 1.29
CA GLY A 90 7.82 -20.37 1.33
C GLY A 90 8.28 -19.06 0.69
N TRP A 91 7.36 -18.15 0.35
CA TRP A 91 7.74 -16.87 -0.24
C TRP A 91 8.45 -15.95 0.76
N ARG A 92 9.64 -15.46 0.39
CA ARG A 92 10.51 -14.62 1.25
C ARG A 92 10.71 -13.19 0.71
N GLY A 93 9.91 -12.77 -0.26
CA GLY A 93 9.95 -11.43 -0.84
C GLY A 93 9.39 -10.35 0.11
N HIS A 94 9.48 -9.10 -0.33
CA HIS A 94 8.99 -7.95 0.44
C HIS A 94 7.50 -7.71 0.22
N TRP A 95 6.73 -7.62 1.29
CA TRP A 95 5.30 -7.30 1.27
C TRP A 95 5.12 -5.84 1.70
N ILE A 96 4.66 -4.99 0.78
CA ILE A 96 4.37 -3.58 1.03
C ILE A 96 2.86 -3.39 0.94
N ASP A 97 2.23 -2.91 2.01
CA ASP A 97 0.77 -2.95 2.15
C ASP A 97 0.19 -1.67 2.72
N ALA A 98 -0.87 -1.16 2.11
CA ALA A 98 -1.64 -0.04 2.66
C ALA A 98 -2.65 -0.45 3.75
N ALA A 99 -3.04 -1.73 3.77
CA ALA A 99 -4.04 -2.25 4.69
C ALA A 99 -3.57 -2.28 6.15
N SER A 100 -4.53 -2.28 7.07
CA SER A 100 -4.23 -2.31 8.50
C SER A 100 -3.84 -3.69 9.03
N SER A 101 -4.11 -4.77 8.28
CA SER A 101 -4.11 -6.16 8.77
C SER A 101 -2.82 -6.59 9.46
N LEU A 102 -1.67 -6.08 8.99
CA LEU A 102 -0.36 -6.48 9.50
C LEU A 102 0.33 -5.39 10.34
N ARG A 103 -0.32 -4.23 10.59
CA ARG A 103 0.33 -3.08 11.27
C ARG A 103 0.93 -3.44 12.64
N MET A 104 0.26 -4.31 13.37
CA MET A 104 0.66 -4.73 14.71
C MET A 104 1.29 -6.13 14.75
N ASP A 105 1.53 -6.75 13.58
CA ASP A 105 2.29 -8.00 13.54
C ASP A 105 3.73 -7.74 14.00
N LYS A 106 4.25 -8.63 14.85
CA LYS A 106 5.59 -8.49 15.44
C LYS A 106 6.74 -8.48 14.42
N ASN A 107 6.51 -9.01 13.22
CA ASN A 107 7.51 -9.07 12.15
C ASN A 107 7.36 -7.92 11.14
N ALA A 108 6.32 -7.10 11.28
CA ALA A 108 6.04 -5.99 10.40
C ALA A 108 6.55 -4.66 10.96
N VAL A 109 6.90 -3.76 10.04
CA VAL A 109 7.26 -2.38 10.36
C VAL A 109 6.25 -1.44 9.73
N ILE A 110 5.68 -0.55 10.54
CA ILE A 110 4.88 0.56 10.01
C ILE A 110 5.84 1.56 9.35
N VAL A 111 5.66 1.86 8.07
CA VAL A 111 6.57 2.73 7.31
C VAL A 111 6.08 4.18 7.25
N LEU A 112 6.96 5.10 7.64
CA LEU A 112 6.83 6.56 7.45
C LEU A 112 8.23 7.15 7.47
N ASP A 113 8.98 6.94 6.39
CA ASP A 113 10.43 7.11 6.36
C ASP A 113 10.94 8.51 6.77
N PRO A 114 10.27 9.65 6.52
CA PRO A 114 10.73 10.94 7.02
C PRO A 114 10.78 11.00 8.56
N VAL A 115 10.00 10.14 9.23
CA VAL A 115 9.89 10.05 10.68
C VAL A 115 10.72 8.88 11.23
N ASN A 116 10.67 7.70 10.60
CA ASN A 116 11.23 6.47 11.16
C ASN A 116 12.23 5.71 10.26
N MET A 117 12.90 6.37 9.31
CA MET A 117 13.95 5.73 8.47
C MET A 117 14.97 4.87 9.25
N PRO A 118 15.48 5.25 10.44
CA PRO A 118 16.37 4.37 11.20
C PRO A 118 15.73 3.02 11.60
N VAL A 119 14.43 3.01 11.92
CA VAL A 119 13.68 1.80 12.26
C VAL A 119 13.57 0.89 11.03
N ILE A 120 13.22 1.47 9.86
CA ILE A 120 13.12 0.74 8.59
C ILE A 120 14.47 0.12 8.22
N LYS A 121 15.56 0.90 8.28
CA LYS A 121 16.92 0.41 7.98
C LYS A 121 17.36 -0.71 8.91
N ASN A 122 17.10 -0.57 10.22
CA ASN A 122 17.44 -1.60 11.20
C ASN A 122 16.66 -2.91 10.94
N ALA A 123 15.36 -2.81 10.70
CA ALA A 123 14.54 -3.99 10.38
C ALA A 123 15.01 -4.65 9.08
N LEU A 124 15.31 -3.86 8.03
CA LEU A 124 15.79 -4.37 6.75
C LEU A 124 17.11 -5.13 6.91
N ALA A 125 18.05 -4.57 7.67
CA ALA A 125 19.34 -5.21 7.98
C ALA A 125 19.17 -6.52 8.77
N ASN A 126 18.16 -6.59 9.64
CA ASN A 126 17.81 -7.79 10.41
C ASN A 126 16.90 -8.77 9.65
N GLY A 127 16.72 -8.59 8.34
CA GLY A 127 15.97 -9.51 7.49
C GLY A 127 14.46 -9.27 7.45
N GLY A 128 13.97 -8.14 7.95
CA GLY A 128 12.56 -7.72 7.86
C GLY A 128 12.07 -7.66 6.42
N ARG A 129 10.80 -8.07 6.20
CA ARG A 129 10.18 -8.20 4.88
C ARG A 129 8.79 -7.62 4.76
N ASP A 130 8.18 -7.17 5.85
CA ASP A 130 6.79 -6.68 5.88
C ASP A 130 6.76 -5.19 6.23
N TRP A 131 6.26 -4.38 5.30
CA TRP A 131 6.33 -2.92 5.31
C TRP A 131 4.92 -2.33 5.15
N ILE A 132 4.34 -1.84 6.24
CA ILE A 132 2.91 -1.55 6.29
C ILE A 132 2.69 -0.05 6.42
N GLY A 133 1.89 0.53 5.54
CA GLY A 133 1.50 1.93 5.64
C GLY A 133 0.73 2.21 6.93
N GLY A 134 1.07 3.31 7.60
CA GLY A 134 0.36 3.78 8.78
C GLY A 134 -1.10 4.15 8.48
N ASN A 135 -1.89 4.34 9.53
CA ASN A 135 -3.20 4.97 9.36
C ASN A 135 -3.01 6.42 8.84
N CYS A 136 -3.93 6.91 8.01
CA CYS A 136 -3.87 8.25 7.45
C CYS A 136 -3.75 9.34 8.52
N THR A 137 -4.50 9.24 9.62
CA THR A 137 -4.44 10.21 10.72
C THR A 137 -3.08 10.24 11.40
N VAL A 138 -2.54 9.06 11.75
CA VAL A 138 -1.22 8.92 12.38
C VAL A 138 -0.13 9.46 11.45
N SER A 139 -0.19 9.10 10.17
CA SER A 139 0.82 9.50 9.18
C SER A 139 0.80 11.01 8.98
N CYS A 140 -0.37 11.61 8.74
CA CYS A 140 -0.50 13.05 8.56
C CYS A 140 -0.09 13.82 9.82
N MET A 141 -0.47 13.34 11.01
CA MET A 141 -0.08 13.96 12.28
C MET A 141 1.44 13.92 12.45
N LEU A 142 2.08 12.75 12.32
CA LEU A 142 3.53 12.62 12.49
C LEU A 142 4.33 13.34 11.41
N MET A 143 3.80 13.53 10.20
CA MET A 143 4.43 14.40 9.21
C MET A 143 4.46 15.87 9.67
N GLY A 144 3.42 16.34 10.37
CA GLY A 144 3.36 17.70 10.90
C GLY A 144 4.16 17.93 12.19
N VAL A 145 4.12 16.98 13.13
CA VAL A 145 4.68 17.16 14.49
C VAL A 145 5.74 16.13 14.88
N GLY A 146 6.19 15.29 13.96
CA GLY A 146 7.14 14.20 14.23
C GLY A 146 8.48 14.67 14.80
N ALA A 147 8.89 15.91 14.53
CA ALA A 147 10.10 16.50 15.12
C ALA A 147 10.02 16.64 16.64
N LEU A 148 8.84 16.97 17.20
CA LEU A 148 8.64 17.08 18.65
C LEU A 148 8.76 15.71 19.33
N TYR A 149 8.19 14.67 18.71
CA TYR A 149 8.35 13.29 19.17
C TYR A 149 9.79 12.84 19.11
N LYS A 150 10.50 13.13 18.00
CA LYS A 150 11.92 12.79 17.84
C LYS A 150 12.81 13.47 18.90
N ALA A 151 12.46 14.68 19.32
CA ALA A 151 13.16 15.41 20.37
C ALA A 151 12.76 14.98 21.81
N GLY A 152 11.80 14.05 21.97
CA GLY A 152 11.34 13.61 23.28
C GLY A 152 10.57 14.69 24.06
N LEU A 153 9.95 15.65 23.36
CA LEU A 153 9.29 16.81 23.98
C LEU A 153 7.79 16.63 24.21
N VAL A 154 7.21 15.53 23.74
CA VAL A 154 5.78 15.26 23.85
C VAL A 154 5.52 14.39 25.07
N GLU A 155 4.88 14.95 26.09
CA GLU A 155 4.38 14.19 27.25
C GLU A 155 3.10 13.43 26.91
N TRP A 156 2.14 14.12 26.30
CA TRP A 156 0.88 13.58 25.80
C TRP A 156 0.33 14.46 24.67
N MET A 157 -0.64 13.94 23.91
CA MET A 157 -1.32 14.68 22.85
C MET A 157 -2.80 14.28 22.83
N SER A 158 -3.68 15.28 22.70
CA SER A 158 -5.09 15.09 22.38
C SER A 158 -5.33 15.61 20.97
N THR A 159 -6.10 14.89 20.16
CA THR A 159 -6.34 15.23 18.75
C THR A 159 -7.83 15.21 18.43
N GLN A 160 -8.34 16.30 17.87
CA GLN A 160 -9.69 16.41 17.32
C GLN A 160 -9.57 16.44 15.79
N THR A 161 -10.11 15.42 15.11
CA THR A 161 -9.93 15.24 13.66
C THR A 161 -11.17 15.62 12.88
N TYR A 162 -10.97 16.22 11.70
CA TYR A 162 -12.03 16.48 10.72
C TYR A 162 -11.70 15.68 9.46
N GLN A 163 -12.11 14.41 9.45
CA GLN A 163 -11.70 13.48 8.40
C GLN A 163 -12.57 13.60 7.15
N ALA A 164 -11.93 13.50 5.99
CA ALA A 164 -12.61 13.56 4.70
C ALA A 164 -13.29 12.23 4.35
N ALA A 165 -14.32 12.30 3.49
CA ALA A 165 -15.07 11.13 3.00
C ALA A 165 -14.20 10.11 2.23
N SER A 166 -13.05 10.52 1.70
CA SER A 166 -12.12 9.63 1.01
C SER A 166 -11.61 8.48 1.89
N GLY A 167 -11.60 8.65 3.22
CA GLY A 167 -11.26 7.58 4.16
C GLY A 167 -12.25 6.40 4.13
N GLY A 168 -13.51 6.64 3.74
CA GLY A 168 -14.49 5.57 3.48
C GLY A 168 -14.35 4.94 2.10
N GLY A 169 -13.61 5.58 1.18
CA GLY A 169 -13.45 5.12 -0.19
C GLY A 169 -14.36 5.82 -1.20
N ALA A 170 -14.29 5.36 -2.46
CA ALA A 170 -14.83 6.10 -3.61
C ALA A 170 -16.35 6.27 -3.58
N GLN A 171 -17.08 5.30 -3.03
CA GLN A 171 -18.54 5.37 -2.95
C GLN A 171 -18.99 6.45 -1.98
N HIS A 172 -18.38 6.56 -0.79
CA HIS A 172 -18.71 7.62 0.15
C HIS A 172 -18.40 9.02 -0.39
N MET A 173 -17.34 9.19 -1.17
CA MET A 173 -17.07 10.46 -1.85
C MET A 173 -18.18 10.84 -2.84
N ARG A 174 -18.66 9.88 -3.64
CA ARG A 174 -19.78 10.12 -4.58
C ARG A 174 -21.08 10.40 -3.83
N GLU A 175 -21.35 9.65 -2.77
CA GLU A 175 -22.53 9.83 -1.94
C GLU A 175 -22.57 11.23 -1.31
N LEU A 176 -21.44 11.71 -0.78
CA LEU A 176 -21.33 13.07 -0.24
C LEU A 176 -21.69 14.13 -1.30
N LEU A 177 -21.16 14.01 -2.52
CA LEU A 177 -21.47 14.93 -3.61
C LEU A 177 -22.94 14.88 -4.01
N THR A 178 -23.53 13.67 -4.07
CA THR A 178 -24.97 13.51 -4.31
C THR A 178 -25.80 14.18 -3.23
N GLN A 179 -25.45 14.02 -1.95
CA GLN A 179 -26.15 14.66 -0.83
C GLN A 179 -26.09 16.19 -0.95
N PHE A 180 -24.93 16.77 -1.27
CA PHE A 180 -24.79 18.21 -1.54
C PHE A 180 -25.66 18.64 -2.72
N GLY A 181 -25.71 17.87 -3.81
CA GLY A 181 -26.57 18.14 -4.96
C GLY A 181 -28.04 18.17 -4.59
N THR A 182 -28.51 17.17 -3.83
CA THR A 182 -29.91 17.09 -3.37
C THR A 182 -30.32 18.26 -2.47
N LEU A 183 -29.42 18.76 -1.63
CA LEU A 183 -29.70 19.91 -0.76
C LEU A 183 -29.84 21.24 -1.52
N ASN A 184 -29.31 21.33 -2.74
CA ASN A 184 -29.29 22.54 -3.56
C ASN A 184 -30.18 22.43 -4.81
N ALA A 185 -31.03 21.41 -4.91
CA ALA A 185 -32.00 21.20 -5.98
C ALA A 185 -33.34 21.86 -5.65
#